data_AF-K9VX83-F1
#
_entry.id   AF-K9VX83-F1
#
_cell.length_a   1.000
_cell.length_b   1.000
_cell.length_c   1.000
_cell.angle_alpha   90.00
_cell.angle_beta   90.00
_cell.angle_gamma   90.00
#
_symmetry.space_group_name_H-M   'P 1'
#
loop_
_entity.id
_entity.type
_entity.pdbx_description
1 polymer ?
#
loop_
_entity_poly.entity_id
_entity_poly.type
_entity_poly.pdbx_seq_one_letter_code
_entity_poly.pdbx_strand_id
1 'polypeptide(L)'
;MSQIFGNFVESFPPEQDSLELTFTPNSLPIKKRWRSNRLSAHFIADYFSNFLPVDEEDPTHERRIKESKGAVSYVANELLENAMKFNNPTSKFKIKFGIHFIEEFEVTAVIFATNSVNAEGLEKFQRFIQELLSSDPEELYVQQIEKSTEEENSEASGLGFLTMINDYSAKLGWKFEIVQEDPKILTVTTMALVPI
;
A
#
# COMPACT_ATOMS: atom_id res chain seq x y z
N MET A 1 -10.84 8.31 -17.71
CA MET A 1 -11.85 8.41 -16.62
C MET A 1 -11.25 7.77 -15.38
N SER A 2 -11.41 8.39 -14.21
CA SER A 2 -10.88 7.90 -12.92
C SER A 2 -12.02 7.61 -11.94
N GLN A 3 -11.78 6.67 -11.02
CA GLN A 3 -12.71 6.33 -9.94
C GLN A 3 -11.92 6.20 -8.62
N ILE A 4 -12.42 6.84 -7.57
CA ILE A 4 -11.75 6.94 -6.27
C ILE A 4 -12.60 6.28 -5.18
N PHE A 5 -11.93 5.62 -4.24
CA PHE A 5 -12.53 5.00 -3.05
C PHE A 5 -11.69 5.31 -1.81
N GLY A 6 -12.34 5.34 -0.64
CA GLY A 6 -11.65 5.53 0.64
C GLY A 6 -10.98 6.89 0.78
N ASN A 7 -9.92 6.94 1.58
CA ASN A 7 -9.16 8.15 1.92
C ASN A 7 -8.00 8.41 0.94
N PHE A 8 -8.30 8.48 -0.36
CA PHE A 8 -7.27 8.72 -1.37
C PHE A 8 -6.86 10.21 -1.43
N VAL A 9 -5.56 10.48 -1.38
CA VAL A 9 -4.99 11.83 -1.55
C VAL A 9 -4.62 12.01 -3.02
N GLU A 10 -5.28 12.95 -3.71
CA GLU A 10 -5.06 13.18 -5.15
C GLU A 10 -3.84 14.04 -5.48
N SER A 11 -3.43 14.90 -4.55
CA SER A 11 -2.34 15.85 -4.76
C SER A 11 -1.55 16.04 -3.49
N PHE A 12 -0.22 15.97 -3.62
CA PHE A 12 0.72 16.38 -2.59
C PHE A 12 1.29 17.74 -2.99
N PRO A 13 1.47 18.67 -2.03
CA PRO A 13 2.24 19.89 -2.23
C PRO A 13 3.62 19.58 -2.87
N PRO A 14 4.03 20.27 -3.94
CA PRO A 14 5.31 20.01 -4.61
C PRO A 14 6.52 20.32 -3.73
N GLU A 15 6.34 21.06 -2.63
CA GLU A 15 7.38 21.37 -1.65
C GLU A 15 7.64 20.25 -0.64
N GLN A 16 6.77 19.23 -0.56
CA GLN A 16 6.94 18.11 0.36
C GLN A 16 7.87 17.06 -0.23
N ASP A 17 8.82 16.62 0.60
CA ASP A 17 9.74 15.54 0.24
C ASP A 17 8.99 14.23 -0.05
N SER A 18 9.52 13.47 -1.00
CA SER A 18 8.99 12.16 -1.35
C SER A 18 10.07 11.25 -1.90
N LEU A 19 9.86 9.95 -1.73
CA LEU A 19 10.70 8.92 -2.32
C LEU A 19 9.83 8.00 -3.17
N GLU A 20 10.08 8.01 -4.47
CA GLU A 20 9.39 7.15 -5.43
C GLU A 20 10.36 6.19 -6.12
N LEU A 21 9.97 4.91 -6.13
CA LEU A 21 10.64 3.82 -6.81
C LEU A 21 9.75 3.33 -7.96
N THR A 22 10.40 2.92 -9.05
CA THR A 22 9.70 2.39 -10.22
C THR A 22 10.30 1.04 -10.63
N PHE A 23 9.46 0.04 -10.84
CA PHE A 23 9.87 -1.32 -11.18
C PHE A 23 9.31 -1.76 -12.53
N THR A 24 10.15 -2.39 -13.34
CA THR A 24 9.71 -3.04 -14.58
C THR A 24 9.16 -4.44 -14.26
N PRO A 25 7.90 -4.78 -14.61
CA PRO A 25 7.26 -6.03 -14.19
C PRO A 25 7.87 -7.32 -14.77
N ASN A 26 8.59 -7.26 -15.89
CA ASN A 26 9.12 -8.45 -16.59
C ASN A 26 10.65 -8.62 -16.58
N SER A 27 11.38 -7.85 -15.76
CA SER A 27 12.85 -7.91 -15.70
C SER A 27 13.44 -9.05 -14.85
N LEU A 28 12.73 -9.62 -13.87
CA LEU A 28 13.26 -10.61 -12.93
C LEU A 28 12.23 -11.67 -12.48
N PRO A 29 12.65 -12.90 -12.11
CA PRO A 29 11.78 -13.92 -11.52
C PRO A 29 11.12 -13.47 -10.20
N ILE A 30 9.86 -13.85 -10.00
CA ILE A 30 9.02 -13.46 -8.85
C ILE A 30 9.70 -13.75 -7.49
N LYS A 31 10.38 -14.89 -7.34
CA LYS A 31 11.10 -15.22 -6.08
C LYS A 31 12.23 -14.25 -5.75
N LYS A 32 12.94 -13.73 -6.76
CA LYS A 32 13.95 -12.67 -6.57
C LYS A 32 13.27 -11.33 -6.26
N ARG A 33 12.09 -11.08 -6.84
CA ARG A 33 11.28 -9.90 -6.54
C ARG A 33 10.79 -9.87 -5.11
N TRP A 34 10.35 -10.98 -4.53
CA TRP A 34 9.90 -11.02 -3.14
C TRP A 34 11.01 -10.61 -2.15
N ARG A 35 12.24 -11.09 -2.39
CA ARG A 35 13.40 -10.62 -1.62
C ARG A 35 13.69 -9.14 -1.86
N SER A 36 13.54 -8.65 -3.10
CA SER A 36 13.70 -7.22 -3.37
C SER A 36 12.56 -6.38 -2.82
N ASN A 37 11.34 -6.90 -2.68
CA ASN A 37 10.19 -6.18 -2.14
C ASN A 37 10.43 -5.87 -0.67
N ARG A 38 10.84 -6.87 0.12
CA ARG A 38 11.24 -6.64 1.52
C ARG A 38 12.39 -5.65 1.61
N LEU A 39 13.38 -5.74 0.71
CA LEU A 39 14.49 -4.78 0.67
C LEU A 39 14.03 -3.36 0.36
N SER A 40 13.14 -3.18 -0.62
CA SER A 40 12.58 -1.88 -0.99
C SER A 40 11.71 -1.30 0.13
N ALA A 41 10.90 -2.13 0.80
CA ALA A 41 10.10 -1.73 1.95
C ALA A 41 10.97 -1.29 3.12
N HIS A 42 12.00 -2.07 3.47
CA HIS A 42 12.97 -1.67 4.49
C HIS A 42 13.73 -0.40 4.12
N PHE A 43 14.14 -0.25 2.85
CA PHE A 43 14.81 0.96 2.38
C PHE A 43 13.92 2.21 2.51
N ILE A 44 12.64 2.11 2.15
CA ILE A 44 11.67 3.20 2.36
C ILE A 44 11.50 3.48 3.86
N ALA A 45 11.39 2.45 4.69
CA ALA A 45 11.27 2.62 6.15
C ALA A 45 12.53 3.23 6.80
N ASP A 46 13.72 2.91 6.29
CA ASP A 46 14.99 3.53 6.69
C ASP A 46 15.03 5.01 6.28
N TYR A 47 14.70 5.31 5.02
CA TYR A 47 14.62 6.69 4.52
C TYR A 47 13.61 7.50 5.34
N PHE A 48 12.43 6.92 5.57
CA PHE A 48 11.34 7.44 6.39
C PHE A 48 11.79 7.87 7.79
N SER A 49 12.66 7.08 8.45
CA SER A 49 13.07 7.37 9.82
C SER A 49 13.81 8.72 9.99
N ASN A 50 14.32 9.30 8.90
CA ASN A 50 14.95 10.63 8.93
C ASN A 50 13.94 11.78 9.00
N PHE A 51 12.66 11.52 8.72
CA PHE A 51 11.58 12.52 8.76
C PHE A 51 10.80 12.49 10.07
N LEU A 52 11.13 11.55 10.96
CA LEU A 52 10.50 11.48 12.27
C LEU A 52 11.00 12.62 13.16
N PRO A 53 10.10 13.31 13.89
CA PRO A 53 10.52 14.36 14.81
C PRO A 53 11.48 13.78 15.85
N VAL A 54 12.62 14.46 16.02
CA VAL A 54 13.62 14.13 17.03
C VAL A 54 13.36 14.97 18.26
N ASP A 55 12.81 14.34 19.30
CA ASP A 55 12.71 14.93 20.63
C ASP A 55 13.71 14.22 21.55
N GLU A 56 14.93 14.75 21.62
CA GLU A 56 16.04 14.16 22.38
C GLU A 56 15.78 14.16 23.90
N GLU A 57 14.81 14.95 24.38
CA GLU A 57 14.44 15.02 25.79
C GLU A 57 13.38 13.97 26.18
N ASP A 58 12.73 13.33 25.21
CA ASP A 58 11.72 12.30 25.46
C ASP A 58 12.35 10.89 25.53
N PRO A 59 12.34 10.23 26.70
CA PRO A 59 12.90 8.88 26.87
C PRO A 59 12.16 7.80 26.07
N THR A 60 10.98 8.09 25.51
CA THR A 60 10.20 7.18 24.66
C THR A 60 10.45 7.38 23.17
N HIS A 61 11.26 8.37 22.79
CA HIS A 61 11.56 8.74 21.41
C HIS A 61 12.08 7.57 20.56
N GLU A 62 13.11 6.85 21.04
CA GLU A 62 13.68 5.70 20.32
C GLU A 62 12.64 4.59 20.07
N ARG A 63 11.74 4.39 21.03
CA ARG A 63 10.67 3.40 20.92
C ARG A 63 9.65 3.81 19.86
N ARG A 64 9.20 5.06 19.87
CA ARG A 64 8.27 5.59 18.84
C ARG A 64 8.88 5.49 17.45
N ILE A 65 10.15 5.84 17.28
CA ILE A 65 10.84 5.68 16.00
C ILE A 65 10.80 4.24 15.52
N LYS A 66 11.10 3.30 16.42
CA LYS A 66 11.13 1.88 16.08
C LYS A 66 9.73 1.35 15.71
N GLU A 67 8.70 1.73 16.46
CA GLU A 67 7.30 1.36 16.19
C GLU A 67 6.83 1.93 14.84
N SER A 68 7.08 3.22 14.61
CA SER A 68 6.79 3.93 13.36
C SER A 68 7.46 3.29 12.14
N LYS A 69 8.76 3.00 12.27
CA LYS A 69 9.53 2.32 11.23
C LYS A 69 8.99 0.91 10.96
N GLY A 70 8.58 0.19 12.01
CA GLY A 70 7.93 -1.11 11.89
C GLY A 70 6.63 -1.03 11.10
N ALA A 71 5.77 -0.06 11.45
CA ALA A 71 4.50 0.20 10.78
C ALA A 71 4.70 0.52 9.29
N VAL A 72 5.56 1.51 8.99
CA VAL A 72 5.90 1.89 7.61
C VAL A 72 6.48 0.70 6.84
N SER A 73 7.40 -0.06 7.44
CA SER A 73 8.00 -1.22 6.78
C SER A 73 6.99 -2.31 6.47
N TYR A 74 6.03 -2.57 7.37
CA TYR A 74 4.97 -3.54 7.15
C TYR A 74 4.04 -3.09 6.02
N VAL A 75 3.50 -1.88 6.13
CA VAL A 75 2.56 -1.31 5.16
C VAL A 75 3.20 -1.22 3.76
N ALA A 76 4.44 -0.74 3.70
CA ALA A 76 5.26 -0.71 2.49
C ALA A 76 5.40 -2.08 1.82
N ASN A 77 5.72 -3.11 2.61
CA ASN A 77 5.91 -4.46 2.08
C ASN A 77 4.60 -5.02 1.51
N GLU A 78 3.51 -4.93 2.28
CA GLU A 78 2.21 -5.43 1.87
C GLU A 78 1.68 -4.74 0.60
N LEU A 79 1.78 -3.40 0.51
CA LEU A 79 1.34 -2.67 -0.67
C LEU A 79 2.18 -3.02 -1.91
N LEU A 80 3.51 -3.10 -1.76
CA LEU A 80 4.40 -3.46 -2.86
C LEU A 80 4.20 -4.91 -3.31
N GLU A 81 4.00 -5.82 -2.36
CA GLU A 81 3.70 -7.22 -2.65
C GLU A 81 2.39 -7.36 -3.42
N ASN A 82 1.32 -6.70 -2.98
CA ASN A 82 0.04 -6.66 -3.68
C ASN A 82 0.19 -6.10 -5.10
N ALA A 83 0.88 -4.96 -5.24
CA ALA A 83 1.11 -4.35 -6.55
C ALA A 83 1.88 -5.27 -7.50
N MET A 84 2.87 -6.02 -6.99
CA MET A 84 3.64 -6.99 -7.80
C MET A 84 2.81 -8.23 -8.16
N LYS A 85 2.05 -8.76 -7.21
CA LYS A 85 1.24 -9.97 -7.35
C LYS A 85 0.08 -9.79 -8.33
N PHE A 86 -0.61 -8.66 -8.25
CA PHE A 86 -1.81 -8.37 -9.05
C PHE A 86 -1.52 -7.53 -10.30
N ASN A 87 -0.23 -7.30 -10.63
CA ASN A 87 0.12 -6.60 -11.86
C ASN A 87 -0.28 -7.41 -13.10
N ASN A 88 -0.91 -6.75 -14.08
CA ASN A 88 -1.21 -7.38 -15.37
C ASN A 88 0.10 -7.78 -16.10
N PRO A 89 0.35 -9.08 -16.32
CA PRO A 89 1.62 -9.56 -16.90
C PRO A 89 1.81 -9.16 -18.37
N THR A 90 0.72 -8.86 -19.07
CA THR A 90 0.75 -8.42 -20.48
C THR A 90 1.04 -6.92 -20.63
N SER A 91 0.90 -6.17 -19.55
CA SER A 91 1.15 -4.73 -19.53
C SER A 91 2.63 -4.41 -19.39
N LYS A 92 3.07 -3.37 -20.10
CA LYS A 92 4.41 -2.77 -19.92
C LYS A 92 4.43 -1.63 -18.92
N PHE A 93 3.28 -1.32 -18.29
CA PHE A 93 3.20 -0.31 -17.26
C PHE A 93 4.17 -0.64 -16.13
N LYS A 94 4.99 0.33 -15.73
CA LYS A 94 5.93 0.14 -14.63
C LYS A 94 5.19 0.29 -13.31
N ILE A 95 5.44 -0.63 -12.38
CA ILE A 95 4.89 -0.52 -11.04
C ILE A 95 5.56 0.68 -10.36
N LYS A 96 4.77 1.59 -9.82
CA LYS A 96 5.24 2.71 -9.00
C LYS A 96 5.02 2.39 -7.54
N PHE A 97 5.90 2.86 -6.69
CA PHE A 97 5.81 2.64 -5.25
C PHE A 97 6.55 3.76 -4.55
N GLY A 98 5.96 4.34 -3.51
CA GLY A 98 6.62 5.45 -2.84
C GLY A 98 5.97 5.84 -1.53
N ILE A 99 6.56 6.87 -0.93
CA ILE A 99 6.09 7.50 0.30
C ILE A 99 6.12 9.02 0.12
N HIS A 100 5.04 9.66 0.57
CA HIS A 100 4.95 11.10 0.82
C HIS A 100 4.70 11.34 2.31
N PHE A 101 4.89 12.58 2.73
CA PHE A 101 4.66 13.02 4.10
C PHE A 101 3.66 14.16 4.11
N ILE A 102 2.66 14.06 4.99
CA ILE A 102 1.75 15.17 5.26
C ILE A 102 1.99 15.60 6.71
N GLU A 103 2.40 16.85 6.88
CA GLU A 103 2.57 17.50 8.17
C GLU A 103 1.50 18.58 8.33
N GLU A 104 0.47 18.29 9.13
CA GLU A 104 -0.53 19.30 9.55
C GLU A 104 -0.50 19.48 11.07
N PHE A 105 -0.81 18.40 11.82
CA PHE A 105 -0.79 18.38 13.28
C PHE A 105 0.06 17.22 13.84
N GLU A 106 -0.02 16.06 13.19
CA GLU A 106 0.82 14.88 13.40
C GLU A 106 1.38 14.46 12.04
N VAL A 107 2.56 13.83 12.04
CA VAL A 107 3.21 13.39 10.79
C VAL A 107 2.46 12.17 10.27
N THR A 108 1.91 12.27 9.06
CA THR A 108 1.27 11.13 8.39
C THR A 108 2.12 10.66 7.23
N ALA A 109 2.56 9.39 7.30
CA ALA A 109 3.20 8.74 6.16
C ALA A 109 2.14 8.29 5.17
N VAL A 110 2.26 8.72 3.92
CA VAL A 110 1.37 8.31 2.83
C VAL A 110 2.12 7.40 1.90
N ILE A 111 1.92 6.09 2.08
CA ILE A 111 2.58 5.04 1.33
C ILE A 111 1.66 4.61 0.20
N PHE A 112 2.18 4.49 -1.01
CA PHE A 112 1.36 4.10 -2.15
C PHE A 112 2.08 3.11 -3.06
N ALA A 113 1.29 2.29 -3.75
CA ALA A 113 1.76 1.46 -4.85
C ALA A 113 0.77 1.53 -6.01
N THR A 114 1.28 1.67 -7.24
CA THR A 114 0.50 1.67 -8.47
C THR A 114 0.93 0.51 -9.36
N ASN A 115 -0.02 -0.35 -9.74
CA ASN A 115 0.19 -1.40 -10.73
C ASN A 115 -0.87 -1.35 -11.82
N SER A 116 -0.59 -2.00 -12.94
CA SER A 116 -1.62 -2.24 -13.94
C SER A 116 -2.50 -3.41 -13.53
N VAL A 117 -3.77 -3.39 -13.92
CA VAL A 117 -4.76 -4.42 -13.59
C VAL A 117 -5.53 -4.81 -14.86
N ASN A 118 -5.97 -6.07 -14.94
CA ASN A 118 -6.85 -6.52 -16.01
C ASN A 118 -8.33 -6.25 -15.65
N ALA A 119 -9.25 -6.37 -16.62
CA ALA A 119 -10.66 -6.06 -16.40
C ALA A 119 -11.31 -6.96 -15.35
N GLU A 120 -10.99 -8.26 -15.33
CA GLU A 120 -11.52 -9.21 -14.35
C GLU A 120 -11.06 -8.91 -12.92
N GLY A 121 -9.76 -8.64 -12.75
CA GLY A 121 -9.18 -8.28 -11.46
C GLY A 121 -9.69 -6.94 -10.94
N LEU A 122 -9.99 -6.00 -11.82
CA LEU A 122 -10.62 -4.72 -11.47
C LEU A 122 -11.96 -4.94 -10.77
N GLU A 123 -12.90 -5.64 -11.42
CA GLU A 123 -14.26 -5.81 -10.90
C GLU A 123 -14.28 -6.59 -9.59
N LYS A 124 -13.42 -7.60 -9.45
CA LYS A 124 -13.26 -8.33 -8.19
C LYS A 124 -12.72 -7.42 -7.09
N PHE A 125 -11.71 -6.60 -7.40
CA PHE A 125 -11.09 -5.74 -6.40
C PHE A 125 -12.01 -4.60 -5.96
N GLN A 126 -12.75 -3.99 -6.89
CA GLN A 126 -13.72 -2.94 -6.56
C GLN A 126 -14.84 -3.45 -5.65
N ARG A 127 -15.35 -4.66 -5.88
CA ARG A 127 -16.34 -5.29 -4.99
C ARG A 127 -15.77 -5.52 -3.60
N PHE A 128 -14.55 -6.04 -3.51
CA PHE A 128 -13.87 -6.21 -2.22
C PHE A 128 -13.67 -4.88 -1.48
N ILE A 129 -13.25 -3.82 -2.17
CA ILE A 129 -13.09 -2.49 -1.56
C ILE A 129 -14.44 -1.97 -1.03
N GLN A 130 -15.53 -2.17 -1.76
CA GLN A 130 -16.85 -1.77 -1.31
C GLN A 130 -17.28 -2.51 -0.04
N GLU A 131 -17.08 -3.84 0.01
CA GLU A 131 -17.32 -4.65 1.20
C GLU A 131 -16.49 -4.16 2.38
N LEU A 132 -15.18 -3.95 2.18
CA LEU A 132 -14.25 -3.44 3.19
C LEU A 132 -14.69 -2.09 3.76
N LEU A 133 -15.19 -1.18 2.92
CA LEU A 133 -15.62 0.16 3.34
C LEU A 133 -17.02 0.17 3.99
N SER A 134 -17.83 -0.87 3.78
CA SER A 134 -19.21 -0.95 4.28
C SER A 134 -19.38 -1.76 5.56
N SER A 135 -18.36 -2.52 5.95
CA SER A 135 -18.44 -3.48 7.06
C SER A 135 -17.57 -3.04 8.25
N ASP A 136 -17.78 -3.69 9.39
CA ASP A 136 -16.89 -3.55 10.54
C ASP A 136 -15.54 -4.27 10.26
N PRO A 137 -14.39 -3.60 10.39
CA PRO A 137 -13.09 -4.19 10.11
C PRO A 137 -12.71 -5.37 11.01
N GLU A 138 -13.13 -5.39 12.27
CA GLU A 138 -12.83 -6.51 13.18
C GLU A 138 -13.66 -7.73 12.80
N GLU A 139 -14.95 -7.53 12.49
CA GLU A 139 -15.83 -8.61 12.03
C GLU A 139 -15.33 -9.21 10.70
N LEU A 140 -14.97 -8.36 9.73
CA LEU A 140 -14.39 -8.81 8.46
C LEU A 140 -13.07 -9.56 8.66
N TYR A 141 -12.24 -9.14 9.62
CA TYR A 141 -10.98 -9.82 9.93
C TYR A 141 -11.21 -11.25 10.40
N VAL A 142 -12.16 -11.45 11.32
CA VAL A 142 -12.54 -12.80 11.79
C VAL A 142 -13.07 -13.64 10.63
N GLN A 143 -14.00 -13.11 9.83
CA GLN A 143 -14.55 -13.82 8.68
C GLN A 143 -13.48 -14.22 7.66
N GLN A 144 -12.49 -13.36 7.43
CA GLN A 144 -11.43 -13.63 6.47
C GLN A 144 -10.45 -14.68 6.98
N ILE A 145 -10.18 -14.73 8.29
CA ILE A 145 -9.42 -15.82 8.92
C ILE A 145 -10.15 -17.15 8.74
N GLU A 146 -11.44 -17.21 9.05
CA GLU A 146 -12.24 -18.43 8.92
C GLU A 146 -12.23 -18.96 7.48
N LYS A 147 -12.49 -18.09 6.48
CA LYS A 147 -12.42 -18.43 5.05
C LYS A 147 -11.03 -18.96 4.64
N SER A 148 -9.95 -18.37 5.16
CA SER A 148 -8.59 -18.79 4.84
C SER A 148 -8.21 -20.16 5.42
N THR A 149 -8.86 -20.59 6.49
CA THR A 149 -8.66 -21.92 7.09
C THR A 149 -9.48 -23.02 6.41
N GLU A 150 -10.62 -22.67 5.80
CA GLU A 150 -11.50 -23.62 5.11
C GLU A 150 -11.07 -23.88 3.66
N GLU A 151 -10.46 -22.88 3.00
CA GLU A 151 -9.98 -23.00 1.62
C GLU A 151 -8.45 -23.08 1.61
N GLU A 152 -7.87 -24.30 1.61
CA GLU A 152 -6.40 -24.56 1.61
C GLU A 152 -5.59 -23.85 0.49
N ASN A 153 -6.25 -23.24 -0.49
CA ASN A 153 -5.63 -22.47 -1.58
C ASN A 153 -6.19 -21.05 -1.74
N SER A 154 -7.06 -20.58 -0.85
CA SER A 154 -7.38 -19.15 -0.79
C SER A 154 -6.30 -18.48 0.05
N GLU A 155 -5.27 -17.95 -0.63
CA GLU A 155 -4.43 -16.94 0.00
C GLU A 155 -5.40 -15.87 0.52
N ALA A 156 -5.40 -15.66 1.84
CA ALA A 156 -6.34 -14.82 2.59
C ALA A 156 -6.28 -13.36 2.13
N SER A 157 -6.79 -13.11 0.93
CA SER A 157 -6.64 -11.87 0.21
C SER A 157 -7.50 -10.82 0.91
N GLY A 158 -6.86 -9.78 1.46
CA GLY A 158 -7.54 -8.76 2.25
C GLY A 158 -7.09 -8.68 3.70
N LEU A 159 -6.45 -9.73 4.26
CA LEU A 159 -5.90 -9.66 5.63
C LEU A 159 -4.88 -8.54 5.77
N GLY A 160 -3.99 -8.35 4.80
CA GLY A 160 -3.01 -7.26 4.84
C GLY A 160 -3.66 -5.88 5.01
N PHE A 161 -4.78 -5.60 4.32
CA PHE A 161 -5.51 -4.34 4.49
C PHE A 161 -6.17 -4.22 5.86
N LEU A 162 -6.75 -5.32 6.37
CA LEU A 162 -7.38 -5.33 7.69
C LEU A 162 -6.35 -5.18 8.80
N THR A 163 -5.17 -5.79 8.68
CA THR A 163 -4.03 -5.57 9.59
C THR A 163 -3.55 -4.13 9.55
N MET A 164 -3.47 -3.50 8.36
CA MET A 164 -3.14 -2.06 8.27
C MET A 164 -4.14 -1.20 9.05
N ILE A 165 -5.44 -1.49 8.92
CA ILE A 165 -6.50 -0.73 9.60
C ILE A 165 -6.45 -0.97 11.12
N ASN A 166 -6.44 -2.24 11.56
CA ASN A 166 -6.60 -2.59 12.96
C ASN A 166 -5.33 -2.38 13.79
N ASP A 167 -4.16 -2.75 13.27
CA ASP A 167 -2.91 -2.74 14.05
C ASP A 167 -2.15 -1.42 13.91
N TYR A 168 -2.37 -0.69 12.80
CA TYR A 168 -1.63 0.54 12.48
C TYR A 168 -2.53 1.76 12.28
N SER A 169 -3.84 1.64 12.52
CA SER A 169 -4.83 2.73 12.34
C SER A 169 -4.76 3.37 10.94
N ALA A 170 -4.33 2.60 9.94
CA ALA A 170 -4.11 3.14 8.62
C ALA A 170 -5.43 3.46 7.93
N LYS A 171 -5.52 4.63 7.29
CA LYS A 171 -6.64 4.96 6.41
C LYS A 171 -6.26 4.59 4.98
N LEU A 172 -7.08 3.76 4.35
CA LEU A 172 -6.80 3.24 3.01
C LEU A 172 -7.56 4.04 1.94
N GLY A 173 -6.93 4.20 0.78
CA GLY A 173 -7.51 4.85 -0.38
C GLY A 173 -7.12 4.16 -1.68
N TRP A 174 -8.00 4.23 -2.68
CA TRP A 174 -7.74 3.64 -4.00
C TRP A 174 -8.15 4.59 -5.11
N LYS A 175 -7.36 4.59 -6.18
CA LYS A 175 -7.68 5.28 -7.43
C LYS A 175 -7.51 4.34 -8.61
N PHE A 176 -8.58 4.13 -9.35
CA PHE A 176 -8.57 3.40 -10.61
C PHE A 176 -8.58 4.38 -11.77
N GLU A 177 -7.73 4.16 -12.77
CA GLU A 177 -7.58 5.11 -13.86
C GLU A 177 -7.13 4.42 -15.15
N ILE A 178 -7.69 4.86 -16.28
CA ILE A 178 -7.19 4.51 -17.61
C ILE A 178 -6.07 5.51 -17.95
N VAL A 179 -4.83 5.04 -17.95
CA VAL A 179 -3.63 5.88 -18.18
C VAL A 179 -3.16 5.86 -19.63
N GLN A 180 -3.68 4.94 -20.44
CA GLN A 180 -3.43 4.84 -21.88
C GLN A 180 -4.64 4.17 -22.54
N GLU A 181 -5.08 4.65 -23.70
CA GLU A 181 -6.24 4.10 -24.43
C GLU A 181 -5.86 3.04 -25.48
N ASP A 182 -4.66 3.14 -26.07
CA ASP A 182 -4.18 2.19 -27.10
C ASP A 182 -2.68 1.82 -26.92
N PRO A 183 -2.35 0.57 -26.53
CA PRO A 183 -3.28 -0.40 -25.93
C PRO A 183 -3.87 0.15 -24.63
N LYS A 184 -5.10 -0.24 -24.29
CA LYS A 184 -5.76 0.20 -23.07
C LYS A 184 -5.01 -0.29 -21.83
N ILE A 185 -4.49 0.63 -21.02
CA ILE A 185 -3.85 0.35 -19.74
C ILE A 185 -4.70 0.94 -18.63
N LEU A 186 -5.24 0.04 -17.82
CA LEU A 186 -5.92 0.36 -16.58
C LEU A 186 -4.95 0.16 -15.42
N THR A 187 -4.90 1.12 -14.51
CA THR A 187 -4.08 1.07 -13.30
C THR A 187 -4.93 1.22 -12.06
N VAL A 188 -4.43 0.67 -10.96
CA VAL A 188 -4.90 0.96 -9.62
C VAL A 188 -3.73 1.50 -8.80
N THR A 189 -3.95 2.63 -8.13
CA THR A 189 -3.11 3.10 -7.05
C THR A 189 -3.78 2.73 -5.74
N THR A 190 -3.11 1.96 -4.90
CA THR A 190 -3.51 1.71 -3.52
C THR A 190 -2.65 2.57 -2.61
N MET A 191 -3.28 3.24 -1.65
CA MET A 191 -2.65 4.19 -0.73
C MET A 191 -3.02 3.82 0.71
N ALA A 192 -2.06 3.95 1.61
CA ALA A 192 -2.25 3.83 3.05
C ALA A 192 -1.68 5.07 3.73
N LEU A 193 -2.51 5.75 4.52
CA LEU A 193 -2.14 6.87 5.37
C LEU A 193 -1.94 6.31 6.78
N VAL A 194 -0.71 6.32 7.25
CA VAL A 194 -0.33 5.81 8.56
C VAL A 194 -0.05 7.00 9.46
N PRO A 195 -0.82 7.22 10.55
CA PRO A 195 -0.52 8.25 11.53
C PRO A 195 0.70 7.81 12.37
N ILE A 196 1.59 8.75 12.67
CA ILE A 196 2.89 8.46 13.27
C ILE A 196 3.24 9.43 14.40
#